data_AF-A0A7W8T2V9-F1
#
_entry.id   AF-A0A7W8T2V9-F1
#
_cell.length_a   1.000
_cell.length_b   1.000
_cell.length_c   1.000
_cell.angle_alpha   90.00
_cell.angle_beta   90.00
_cell.angle_gamma   90.00
#
_symmetry.space_group_name_H-M   'P 1'
#
loop_
_entity.id
_entity.type
_entity.pdbx_description
1 polymer ?
#
loop_
_entity_poly.entity_id
_entity_poly.type
_entity_poly.pdbx_seq_one_letter_code
_entity_poly.pdbx_strand_id
1 'polypeptide(L)'
;METGFCGPGLMGAPMIRHLLRAGHSVHVWNRTRAKAEALRAEGAHVVDTPRELAARCDAVLLCAADAAAVEQIVFGPAGLLDGGPAAPRRMRWIVDHSSIAPAATRALARRVADFGEAGGGRTARRGSAYETGTPMPVASTVQQLLRQGAAMGLADADFSAFIDILQTPRGGSNG
;
A
#
# COMPACT_ATOMS: atom_id res chain seq x y z
N MET A 1 6.04 -0.16 -13.42
CA MET A 1 5.77 0.80 -12.33
C MET A 1 6.39 0.24 -11.06
N GLU A 2 7.05 1.05 -10.24
CA GLU A 2 7.66 0.55 -8.99
C GLU A 2 6.70 0.71 -7.81
N THR A 3 6.51 -0.38 -7.07
CA THR A 3 5.54 -0.45 -5.98
C THR A 3 6.25 -0.66 -4.66
N GLY A 4 5.96 0.20 -3.67
CA GLY A 4 6.47 0.07 -2.31
C GLY A 4 5.49 -0.68 -1.43
N PHE A 5 6.00 -1.47 -0.48
CA PHE A 5 5.17 -2.16 0.50
C PHE A 5 5.79 -2.08 1.90
N CYS A 6 5.02 -1.56 2.86
CA CYS A 6 5.37 -1.52 4.27
C CYS A 6 4.58 -2.58 5.03
N GLY A 7 5.28 -3.51 5.68
CA GLY A 7 4.67 -4.51 6.56
C GLY A 7 4.39 -5.88 5.91
N PRO A 8 5.45 -6.67 5.60
CA PRO A 8 5.36 -8.08 5.19
C PRO A 8 5.00 -9.00 6.38
N GLY A 9 3.91 -8.70 7.07
CA GLY A 9 3.35 -9.54 8.14
C GLY A 9 2.57 -10.73 7.58
N LEU A 10 1.70 -11.31 8.42
CA LEU A 10 0.81 -12.42 8.05
C LEU A 10 -0.02 -12.11 6.80
N MET A 11 -0.55 -10.89 6.70
CA MET A 11 -1.35 -10.46 5.54
C MET A 11 -0.50 -9.86 4.41
N GLY A 12 0.48 -9.01 4.75
CA GLY A 12 1.26 -8.30 3.74
C GLY A 12 2.21 -9.19 2.93
N ALA A 13 2.81 -10.22 3.54
CA ALA A 13 3.75 -11.09 2.82
C ALA A 13 3.07 -11.86 1.65
N PRO A 14 1.90 -12.50 1.82
CA PRO A 14 1.16 -13.08 0.69
C PRO A 14 0.86 -12.08 -0.43
N MET A 15 0.46 -10.83 -0.10
CA MET A 15 0.20 -9.79 -1.09
C MET A 15 1.45 -9.43 -1.89
N ILE A 16 2.58 -9.24 -1.21
CA ILE A 16 3.86 -8.93 -1.86
C ILE A 16 4.29 -10.07 -2.80
N ARG A 17 4.22 -11.32 -2.34
CA ARG A 17 4.57 -12.48 -3.16
C ARG A 17 3.74 -12.58 -4.40
N HIS A 18 2.46 -12.23 -4.29
CA HIS A 18 1.58 -12.23 -5.44
C HIS A 18 2.01 -11.16 -6.45
N LEU A 19 2.30 -9.93 -5.99
CA LEU A 19 2.81 -8.87 -6.86
C LEU A 19 4.14 -9.27 -7.55
N LEU A 20 5.04 -9.93 -6.82
CA LEU A 20 6.31 -10.43 -7.37
C LEU A 20 6.09 -11.51 -8.43
N ARG A 21 5.20 -12.48 -8.17
CA ARG A 21 4.86 -13.54 -9.15
C ARG A 21 4.20 -13.00 -10.42
N ALA A 22 3.49 -11.89 -10.31
CA ALA A 22 2.92 -11.17 -11.45
C ALA A 22 3.98 -10.35 -12.23
N GLY A 23 5.24 -10.35 -11.80
CA GLY A 23 6.34 -9.65 -12.49
C GLY A 23 6.46 -8.18 -12.13
N HIS A 24 5.79 -7.68 -11.09
CA HIS A 24 5.96 -6.31 -10.64
C HIS A 24 7.27 -6.12 -9.87
N SER A 25 7.92 -4.97 -10.04
CA SER A 25 9.06 -4.55 -9.21
C SER A 25 8.57 -4.04 -7.86
N VAL A 26 8.78 -4.83 -6.80
CA VAL A 26 8.32 -4.52 -5.44
C VAL A 26 9.47 -4.19 -4.52
N HIS A 27 9.43 -2.99 -3.93
CA HIS A 27 10.32 -2.57 -2.86
C HIS A 27 9.64 -2.78 -1.51
N VAL A 28 10.32 -3.37 -0.55
CA VAL A 28 9.74 -3.80 0.73
C VAL A 28 10.47 -3.19 1.90
N TRP A 29 9.71 -2.73 2.88
CA TRP A 29 10.22 -2.27 4.16
C TRP A 29 9.45 -2.90 5.31
N ASN A 30 10.15 -3.11 6.43
CA ASN A 30 9.52 -3.44 7.70
C ASN A 30 10.35 -2.95 8.87
N ARG A 31 9.68 -2.57 9.97
CA ARG A 31 10.34 -2.21 11.24
C ARG A 31 11.31 -3.30 11.71
N THR A 32 10.92 -4.57 11.62
CA THR A 32 11.82 -5.71 11.83
C THR A 32 12.36 -6.15 10.48
N ARG A 33 13.57 -5.71 10.14
CA ARG A 33 14.21 -5.93 8.82
C ARG A 33 14.14 -7.38 8.35
N ALA A 34 14.40 -8.35 9.23
CA ALA A 34 14.40 -9.77 8.90
C ALA A 34 13.12 -10.25 8.19
N LYS A 35 11.96 -9.65 8.47
CA LYS A 35 10.70 -9.98 7.80
C LYS A 35 10.66 -9.53 6.34
N ALA A 36 11.30 -8.40 6.01
CA ALA A 36 11.44 -7.94 4.63
C ALA A 36 12.52 -8.74 3.88
N GLU A 37 13.64 -9.04 4.55
CA GLU A 37 14.73 -9.86 3.99
C GLU A 37 14.28 -11.27 3.60
N ALA A 38 13.33 -11.84 4.33
CA ALA A 38 12.74 -13.14 3.98
C ALA A 38 12.11 -13.17 2.57
N LEU A 39 11.72 -12.01 2.01
CA LEU A 39 11.15 -11.89 0.68
C LEU A 39 12.20 -11.59 -0.40
N ARG A 40 13.46 -11.34 -0.02
CA ARG A 40 14.52 -10.99 -0.97
C ARG A 40 14.84 -12.15 -1.93
N ALA A 41 14.80 -13.38 -1.44
CA ALA A 41 14.97 -14.58 -2.25
C ALA A 41 13.86 -14.76 -3.30
N GLU A 42 12.70 -14.12 -3.10
CA GLU A 42 11.55 -14.14 -4.01
C GLU A 42 11.54 -12.96 -4.99
N GLY A 43 12.61 -12.13 -4.99
CA GLY A 43 12.79 -11.01 -5.91
C GLY A 43 12.41 -9.63 -5.35
N ALA A 44 12.06 -9.53 -4.07
CA ALA A 44 11.78 -8.24 -3.44
C ALA A 44 13.05 -7.39 -3.24
N HIS A 45 12.94 -6.08 -3.50
CA HIS A 45 13.99 -5.12 -3.18
C HIS A 45 13.82 -4.60 -1.76
N VAL A 46 14.68 -5.02 -0.83
CA VAL A 46 14.60 -4.56 0.57
C VAL A 46 15.22 -3.18 0.70
N VAL A 47 14.50 -2.24 1.31
CA VAL A 47 15.00 -0.89 1.62
C VAL A 47 15.15 -0.69 3.12
N ASP A 48 15.93 0.30 3.53
CA ASP A 48 16.24 0.53 4.95
C ASP A 48 15.20 1.40 5.65
N THR A 49 14.55 2.31 4.89
CA THR A 49 13.59 3.28 5.42
C THR A 49 12.31 3.41 4.57
N PRO A 50 11.16 3.78 5.17
CA PRO A 50 9.98 4.16 4.40
C PRO A 50 10.24 5.33 3.45
N ARG A 51 11.06 6.30 3.83
CA ARG A 51 11.44 7.44 2.98
C ARG A 51 12.06 7.01 1.64
N GLU A 52 12.84 5.94 1.62
CA GLU A 52 13.37 5.39 0.36
C GLU A 52 12.26 4.87 -0.55
N LEU A 53 11.21 4.26 -0.01
CA LEU A 53 10.03 3.88 -0.80
C LEU A 53 9.37 5.12 -1.39
N ALA A 54 9.25 6.20 -0.62
CA ALA A 54 8.66 7.44 -1.11
C ALA A 54 9.48 8.10 -2.24
N ALA A 55 10.80 7.91 -2.23
CA ALA A 55 11.71 8.41 -3.26
C ALA A 55 11.70 7.55 -4.54
N ARG A 56 11.49 6.24 -4.42
CA ARG A 56 11.63 5.28 -5.53
C ARG A 56 10.31 4.85 -6.15
N CYS A 57 9.27 4.69 -5.36
CA CYS A 57 8.02 4.06 -5.79
C CYS A 57 6.98 5.09 -6.22
N ASP A 58 6.08 4.70 -7.13
CA ASP A 58 4.95 5.52 -7.55
C ASP A 58 3.79 5.46 -6.53
N ALA A 59 3.64 4.29 -5.89
CA ALA A 59 2.65 4.02 -4.86
C ALA A 59 3.29 3.21 -3.73
N VAL A 60 2.86 3.46 -2.50
CA VAL A 60 3.27 2.69 -1.32
C VAL A 60 2.03 2.12 -0.63
N LEU A 61 2.01 0.80 -0.47
CA LEU A 61 0.97 0.06 0.22
C LEU A 61 1.41 -0.21 1.67
N LEU A 62 0.50 -0.09 2.63
CA LEU A 62 0.77 -0.28 4.05
C LEU A 62 -0.08 -1.42 4.58
N CYS A 63 0.52 -2.31 5.36
CA CYS A 63 -0.16 -3.34 6.14
C CYS A 63 0.52 -3.43 7.51
N ALA A 64 0.14 -2.52 8.41
CA ALA A 64 0.72 -2.39 9.74
C ALA A 64 -0.19 -2.99 10.83
N ALA A 65 0.37 -3.19 12.02
CA ALA A 65 -0.32 -3.84 13.13
C ALA A 65 -1.41 -2.95 13.77
N ASP A 66 -1.19 -1.63 13.80
CA ASP A 66 -2.07 -0.67 14.48
C ASP A 66 -1.86 0.75 13.92
N ALA A 67 -2.69 1.69 14.37
CA ALA A 67 -2.66 3.07 13.91
C ALA A 67 -1.36 3.81 14.26
N ALA A 68 -0.73 3.49 15.39
CA ALA A 68 0.53 4.11 15.80
C ALA A 68 1.67 3.66 14.88
N ALA A 69 1.68 2.39 14.46
CA ALA A 69 2.62 1.89 13.48
C ALA A 69 2.44 2.57 12.11
N VAL A 70 1.19 2.77 11.65
CA VAL A 70 0.91 3.54 10.43
C VAL A 70 1.44 4.97 10.56
N GLU A 71 1.16 5.62 11.69
CA GLU A 71 1.61 6.99 11.95
C GLU A 71 3.15 7.10 11.91
N GLN A 72 3.87 6.16 12.51
CA GLN A 72 5.33 6.14 12.46
C GLN A 72 5.88 5.91 11.05
N ILE A 73 5.24 5.04 10.27
CA ILE A 73 5.65 4.78 8.87
C ILE A 73 5.45 6.02 8.00
N VAL A 74 4.35 6.74 8.19
CA VAL A 74 3.99 7.88 7.34
C VAL A 74 4.70 9.16 7.78
N PHE A 75 4.65 9.49 9.07
CA PHE A 75 5.05 10.79 9.61
C PHE A 75 6.27 10.73 10.54
N GLY A 76 6.73 9.54 10.92
CA GLY A 76 7.88 9.38 11.81
C GLY A 76 9.20 9.80 11.15
N PRO A 77 10.31 9.80 11.91
CA PRO A 77 11.65 10.01 11.36
C PRO A 77 11.96 9.00 10.25
N ALA A 78 12.48 9.47 9.12
CA ALA A 78 12.65 8.66 7.90
C ALA A 78 11.35 7.99 7.38
N GLY A 79 10.19 8.51 7.76
CA GLY A 79 8.88 8.10 7.25
C GLY A 79 8.63 8.56 5.82
N LEU A 80 7.50 8.14 5.25
CA LEU A 80 7.12 8.45 3.87
C LEU A 80 7.09 9.96 3.59
N LEU A 81 6.63 10.75 4.57
CA LEU A 81 6.49 12.20 4.49
C LEU A 81 7.58 12.96 5.26
N ASP A 82 8.65 12.26 5.67
CA ASP A 82 9.81 12.90 6.30
C ASP A 82 10.53 13.87 5.35
N GLY A 83 11.09 14.95 5.90
CA GLY A 83 11.68 16.06 5.15
C GLY A 83 10.69 17.15 4.73
N GLY A 84 9.42 17.03 5.08
CA GLY A 84 8.41 18.07 4.88
C GLY A 84 7.82 18.13 3.47
N PRO A 85 6.84 19.02 3.23
CA PRO A 85 6.04 19.03 2.00
C PRO A 85 6.83 19.30 0.72
N ALA A 86 7.87 20.13 0.81
CA ALA A 86 8.71 20.51 -0.33
C ALA A 86 9.77 19.46 -0.70
N ALA A 87 9.94 18.40 0.10
CA ALA A 87 10.94 17.38 -0.20
C ALA A 87 10.53 16.59 -1.47
N PRO A 88 11.48 16.39 -2.41
CA PRO A 88 11.20 15.66 -3.65
C PRO A 88 10.86 14.20 -3.35
N ARG A 89 9.75 13.73 -3.90
CA ARG A 89 9.27 12.35 -3.80
C ARG A 89 8.69 11.89 -5.14
N ARG A 90 8.85 10.61 -5.46
CA ARG A 90 8.23 9.97 -6.62
C ARG A 90 6.83 9.44 -6.30
N MET A 91 6.61 9.10 -5.03
CA MET A 91 5.36 8.56 -4.52
C MET A 91 4.21 9.54 -4.70
N ARG A 92 3.16 9.06 -5.37
CA ARG A 92 1.89 9.78 -5.58
C ARG A 92 0.76 9.24 -4.71
N TRP A 93 0.87 7.98 -4.27
CA TRP A 93 -0.19 7.27 -3.59
C TRP A 93 0.30 6.57 -2.33
N ILE A 94 -0.46 6.74 -1.24
CA ILE A 94 -0.36 5.96 -0.01
C ILE A 94 -1.67 5.16 0.07
N VAL A 95 -1.57 3.84 0.13
CA VAL A 95 -2.73 2.94 0.24
C VAL A 95 -2.61 2.15 1.54
N ASP A 96 -3.54 2.36 2.46
CA ASP A 96 -3.52 1.70 3.77
C ASP A 96 -4.49 0.51 3.81
N HIS A 97 -3.94 -0.68 4.04
CA HIS A 97 -4.64 -1.95 4.24
C HIS A 97 -4.60 -2.40 5.71
N SER A 98 -4.14 -1.54 6.62
CA SER A 98 -4.08 -1.86 8.04
C SER A 98 -5.49 -1.88 8.63
N SER A 99 -5.76 -2.87 9.49
CA SER A 99 -7.04 -2.98 10.21
C SER A 99 -7.06 -2.03 11.41
N ILE A 100 -7.26 -0.74 11.15
CA ILE A 100 -7.31 0.31 12.18
C ILE A 100 -8.70 0.92 12.32
N ALA A 101 -8.96 1.60 13.45
CA ALA A 101 -10.25 2.23 13.68
C ALA A 101 -10.59 3.27 12.60
N PRO A 102 -11.84 3.34 12.10
CA PRO A 102 -12.20 4.28 11.02
C PRO A 102 -11.90 5.76 11.34
N ALA A 103 -12.04 6.15 12.62
CA ALA A 103 -11.69 7.50 13.06
C ALA A 103 -10.19 7.80 12.88
N ALA A 104 -9.33 6.83 13.18
CA ALA A 104 -7.88 6.94 13.00
C ALA A 104 -7.53 7.04 11.51
N THR A 105 -8.10 6.20 10.64
CA THR A 105 -7.91 6.31 9.18
C THR A 105 -8.30 7.70 8.66
N ARG A 106 -9.44 8.25 9.10
CA ARG A 106 -9.88 9.59 8.70
C ARG A 106 -8.94 10.68 9.17
N ALA A 107 -8.43 10.59 10.39
CA ALA A 107 -7.48 11.56 10.94
C ALA A 107 -6.14 11.52 10.18
N LEU A 108 -5.61 10.33 9.91
CA LEU A 108 -4.39 10.13 9.12
C LEU A 108 -4.57 10.68 7.69
N ALA A 109 -5.69 10.36 7.03
CA ALA A 109 -5.98 10.84 5.68
C ALA A 109 -6.05 12.37 5.60
N ARG A 110 -6.65 13.03 6.60
CA ARG A 110 -6.68 14.50 6.69
C ARG A 110 -5.27 15.08 6.79
N ARG A 111 -4.44 14.55 7.70
CA ARG A 111 -3.05 14.99 7.86
C ARG A 111 -2.22 14.83 6.58
N VAL A 112 -2.43 13.75 5.82
CA VAL A 112 -1.77 13.56 4.51
C VAL A 112 -2.24 14.61 3.49
N ALA A 113 -3.53 14.96 3.48
CA ALA A 113 -4.07 16.00 2.60
C ALA A 113 -3.49 17.38 2.96
N ASP A 114 -3.53 17.75 4.25
CA ASP A 114 -2.97 19.01 4.75
C ASP A 114 -1.47 19.14 4.39
N PHE A 115 -0.73 18.04 4.49
CA PHE A 115 0.67 17.97 4.07
C PHE A 115 0.85 18.22 2.57
N GLY A 116 -0.01 17.65 1.72
CA GLY A 116 0.03 17.84 0.27
C GLY A 116 -0.28 19.28 -0.14
N GLU A 117 -1.30 19.89 0.47
CA GLU A 117 -1.67 21.29 0.25
C GLU A 117 -0.54 22.25 0.63
N ALA A 118 0.12 22.02 1.77
CA ALA A 118 1.27 22.80 2.22
C ALA A 118 2.49 22.71 1.28
N GLY A 119 2.58 21.66 0.45
CA GLY A 119 3.65 21.45 -0.53
C GLY A 119 3.36 22.03 -1.92
N GLY A 120 2.23 22.71 -2.11
CA GLY A 120 1.81 23.21 -3.43
C GLY A 120 1.38 22.12 -4.41
N GLY A 121 1.24 20.87 -3.94
CA GLY A 121 0.79 19.73 -4.73
C GLY A 121 -0.73 19.58 -4.68
N ARG A 122 -1.35 19.23 -5.81
CA ARG A 122 -2.72 18.68 -5.80
C ARG A 122 -2.62 17.24 -5.27
N THR A 123 -3.04 16.97 -4.04
CA THR A 123 -2.95 15.61 -3.47
C THR A 123 -4.25 15.11 -2.85
N ALA A 124 -4.48 13.81 -3.06
CA ALA A 124 -5.45 12.91 -2.44
C ALA A 124 -6.95 13.12 -2.78
N ARG A 125 -7.43 12.37 -3.80
CA ARG A 125 -8.85 11.99 -3.82
C ARG A 125 -9.12 11.04 -2.65
N ARG A 126 -10.09 11.43 -1.83
CA ARG A 126 -10.62 10.72 -0.68
C ARG A 126 -11.26 9.39 -1.12
N GLY A 127 -10.83 8.29 -0.52
CA GLY A 127 -11.46 6.98 -0.66
C GLY A 127 -11.35 6.23 0.66
N SER A 128 -12.28 6.49 1.58
CA SER A 128 -12.44 5.66 2.78
C SER A 128 -13.43 4.55 2.43
N ALA A 129 -13.00 3.29 2.53
CA ALA A 129 -13.84 2.11 2.31
C ALA A 129 -15.07 2.02 3.24
N TYR A 130 -15.20 2.93 4.23
CA TYR A 130 -16.30 2.96 5.19
C TYR A 130 -17.45 3.89 4.82
N GLU A 131 -17.32 4.75 3.79
CA GLU A 131 -18.39 5.70 3.42
C GLU A 131 -19.55 5.07 2.61
N THR A 132 -19.48 3.79 2.26
CA THR A 132 -20.49 3.13 1.41
C THR A 132 -21.57 2.37 2.17
N GLY A 133 -21.55 2.34 3.51
CA GLY A 133 -22.65 1.78 4.33
C GLY A 133 -23.06 0.33 4.01
N THR A 134 -22.22 -0.43 3.31
CA THR A 134 -22.53 -1.78 2.83
C THR A 134 -21.76 -2.80 3.67
N PRO A 135 -22.34 -3.96 4.04
CA PRO A 135 -21.60 -5.06 4.63
C PRO A 135 -20.42 -5.38 3.71
N MET A 136 -19.21 -5.37 4.27
CA MET A 136 -17.92 -5.39 3.57
C MET A 136 -17.92 -6.30 2.32
N PRO A 137 -17.78 -5.76 1.10
CA PRO A 137 -17.42 -6.56 -0.05
C PRO A 137 -16.05 -6.09 -0.49
N VAL A 138 -15.04 -6.88 -0.13
CA VAL A 138 -13.71 -6.85 -0.77
C VAL A 138 -13.83 -6.68 -2.29
N ALA A 139 -14.89 -7.21 -2.92
CA ALA A 139 -15.20 -7.04 -4.34
C ALA A 139 -15.58 -5.60 -4.79
N SER A 140 -16.31 -4.80 -4.01
CA SER A 140 -16.78 -3.48 -4.50
C SER A 140 -15.69 -2.42 -4.40
N THR A 141 -14.91 -2.44 -3.32
CA THR A 141 -13.72 -1.59 -3.14
C THR A 141 -12.65 -1.95 -4.16
N VAL A 142 -12.46 -3.25 -4.42
CA VAL A 142 -11.57 -3.72 -5.50
C VAL A 142 -12.10 -3.28 -6.85
N GLN A 143 -13.37 -3.49 -7.18
CA GLN A 143 -13.93 -3.00 -8.45
C GLN A 143 -13.86 -1.47 -8.60
N GLN A 144 -13.94 -0.72 -7.50
CA GLN A 144 -13.78 0.74 -7.55
C GLN A 144 -12.32 1.12 -7.81
N LEU A 145 -11.36 0.45 -7.16
CA LEU A 145 -9.93 0.55 -7.45
C LEU A 145 -9.58 0.13 -8.89
N LEU A 146 -10.19 -0.94 -9.41
CA LEU A 146 -9.98 -1.41 -10.78
C LEU A 146 -10.57 -0.42 -11.80
N ARG A 147 -11.76 0.14 -11.54
CA ARG A 147 -12.36 1.19 -12.38
C ARG A 147 -11.53 2.48 -12.38
N GLN A 148 -10.94 2.83 -11.23
CA GLN A 148 -10.04 3.98 -11.13
C GLN A 148 -8.69 3.71 -11.82
N GLY A 149 -8.16 2.49 -11.72
CA GLY A 149 -6.95 2.08 -12.43
C GLY A 149 -7.12 2.09 -13.95
N ALA A 150 -8.26 1.61 -14.45
CA ALA A 150 -8.61 1.64 -15.87
C ALA A 150 -8.79 3.08 -16.39
N ALA A 151 -9.41 3.97 -15.61
CA ALA A 151 -9.53 5.40 -15.95
C ALA A 151 -8.19 6.16 -15.92
N MET A 152 -7.12 5.56 -15.40
CA MET A 152 -5.79 6.15 -15.25
C MET A 152 -4.74 5.51 -16.17
N GLY A 153 -5.13 4.59 -17.07
CA GLY A 153 -4.26 4.01 -18.10
C GLY A 153 -3.36 2.87 -17.65
N LEU A 154 -3.72 2.16 -16.57
CA LEU A 154 -3.06 0.90 -16.20
C LEU A 154 -3.48 -0.23 -17.16
N ALA A 155 -2.55 -1.06 -17.62
CA ALA A 155 -2.79 -2.08 -18.64
C ALA A 155 -3.44 -3.35 -18.05
N ASP A 156 -4.30 -4.01 -18.83
CA ASP A 156 -5.16 -5.14 -18.41
C ASP A 156 -4.42 -6.32 -17.73
N ALA A 157 -3.13 -6.51 -18.01
CA ALA A 157 -2.32 -7.59 -17.42
C ALA A 157 -1.99 -7.35 -15.93
N ASP A 158 -2.02 -6.10 -15.46
CA ASP A 158 -1.76 -5.73 -14.05
C ASP A 158 -2.96 -6.09 -13.12
N PHE A 159 -4.10 -6.49 -13.69
CA PHE A 159 -5.37 -6.70 -12.98
C PHE A 159 -5.57 -8.14 -12.46
N SER A 160 -5.04 -9.16 -13.15
CA SER A 160 -5.18 -10.57 -12.74
C SER A 160 -4.51 -10.84 -11.40
N ALA A 161 -3.43 -10.11 -11.13
CA ALA A 161 -2.65 -10.28 -9.91
C ALA A 161 -3.43 -9.86 -8.65
N PHE A 162 -4.24 -8.81 -8.77
CA PHE A 162 -5.02 -8.32 -7.64
C PHE A 162 -6.23 -9.23 -7.32
N ILE A 163 -6.76 -9.94 -8.31
CA ILE A 163 -7.92 -10.82 -8.17
C ILE A 163 -7.54 -12.15 -7.50
N ASP A 164 -6.35 -12.67 -7.75
CA ASP A 164 -5.90 -13.96 -7.22
C ASP A 164 -5.47 -13.87 -5.74
N ILE A 165 -5.15 -12.67 -5.23
CA ILE A 165 -4.97 -12.40 -3.77
C ILE A 165 -6.29 -12.61 -2.99
N LEU A 166 -7.44 -12.47 -3.66
CA LEU A 166 -8.76 -12.54 -3.04
C LEU A 166 -9.39 -13.94 -3.13
N GLN A 167 -8.78 -14.83 -3.89
CA GLN A 167 -9.14 -16.23 -3.92
C GLN A 167 -8.01 -17.03 -3.27
N THR A 168 -8.12 -17.27 -1.97
CA THR A 168 -7.36 -18.36 -1.33
C THR A 168 -7.60 -19.64 -2.16
N PRO A 169 -6.57 -20.45 -2.49
CA PRO A 169 -6.80 -21.72 -3.14
C PRO A 169 -7.72 -22.53 -2.23
N ARG A 170 -8.89 -22.93 -2.72
CA ARG A 170 -9.60 -24.04 -2.10
C ARG A 170 -8.71 -25.27 -2.31
N GLY A 171 -7.97 -25.65 -1.27
CA GLY A 171 -7.33 -26.96 -1.19
C GLY A 171 -8.40 -28.02 -1.47
N GLY A 172 -8.08 -28.90 -2.42
CA GLY A 172 -9.06 -29.69 -3.15
C GLY A 172 -9.56 -30.95 -2.45
N SER A 173 -10.46 -31.64 -3.16
CA SER A 173 -10.63 -33.09 -3.04
C SER A 173 -11.19 -33.62 -4.36
N ASN A 174 -10.41 -34.50 -4.98
CA ASN A 174 -10.85 -35.46 -5.98
C ASN A 174 -11.87 -36.41 -5.30
N GLY A 175 -12.99 -36.69 -5.95
CA GLY A 175 -14.04 -37.60 -5.48
C GLY A 175 -15.29 -37.48 -6.34
#